data_AF-A0A1I3LZY5-F1
#
_entry.id   AF-A0A1I3LZY5-F1
#
_cell.length_a   1.000
_cell.length_b   1.000
_cell.length_c   1.000
_cell.angle_alpha   90.00
_cell.angle_beta   90.00
_cell.angle_gamma   90.00
#
_symmetry.space_group_name_H-M   'P 1'
#
loop_
_entity.id
_entity.type
_entity.pdbx_description
1 polymer ?
#
loop_
_entity_poly.entity_id
_entity_poly.type
_entity_poly.pdbx_seq_one_letter_code
_entity_poly.pdbx_strand_id
1 'polypeptide(L)'
;MFKSVISAFLFVIISSIASEARPYRIIRATECNVVMPCDFSNAQTPREHVSRYSLQAYRSKQLTAESGAAATVVTVSGDRIVGGRPAGCPSAFCGCGASLRVFGRIVPELNLAANWLRFPRTAPAPGMVAARRGHVFVLEQSLGGDMWMAYDANSGGHTTRMHARSLRGYTIVNPRASMS
;
A
#
# COMPACT_ATOMS: atom_id res chain seq x y z
N MET A 1 46.88 -20.01 -15.87
CA MET A 1 46.05 -19.48 -14.75
C MET A 1 44.56 -19.66 -15.07
N PHE A 2 44.04 -20.89 -15.01
CA PHE A 2 42.62 -21.20 -15.31
C PHE A 2 42.12 -22.40 -14.48
N LYS A 3 42.48 -22.47 -13.19
CA LYS A 3 42.10 -23.59 -12.32
C LYS A 3 41.32 -23.22 -11.05
N SER A 4 41.09 -21.93 -10.79
CA SER A 4 40.49 -21.48 -9.52
C SER A 4 39.04 -20.99 -9.62
N VAL A 5 38.41 -20.99 -10.80
CA VAL A 5 37.07 -20.41 -10.99
C VAL A 5 35.94 -21.45 -10.95
N ILE A 6 36.25 -22.74 -11.04
CA ILE A 6 35.23 -23.81 -11.12
C ILE A 6 34.73 -24.23 -9.72
N SER A 7 35.46 -23.89 -8.65
CA SER A 7 35.13 -24.34 -7.28
C SER A 7 33.94 -23.63 -6.64
N ALA A 8 33.50 -22.47 -7.16
CA ALA A 8 32.41 -21.70 -6.55
C ALA A 8 31.01 -22.09 -7.05
N PHE A 9 30.90 -22.76 -8.20
CA PHE A 9 29.61 -23.20 -8.75
C PHE A 9 29.12 -24.55 -8.20
N LEU A 10 30.04 -25.41 -7.73
CA LEU A 10 29.69 -26.72 -7.16
C LEU A 10 29.16 -26.64 -5.72
N PHE A 11 29.48 -25.59 -4.97
CA PHE A 11 28.99 -25.41 -3.59
C PHE A 11 27.57 -24.85 -3.48
N VAL A 12 27.00 -24.30 -4.57
CA VAL A 12 25.64 -23.74 -4.55
C VAL A 12 24.56 -24.81 -4.81
N ILE A 13 24.93 -25.98 -5.33
CA ILE A 13 23.98 -27.04 -5.70
C ILE A 13 23.57 -27.95 -4.51
N ILE A 14 24.33 -27.96 -3.40
CA ILE A 14 24.10 -28.91 -2.28
C ILE A 14 23.21 -28.33 -1.16
N SER A 15 22.84 -27.04 -1.21
CA SER A 15 21.97 -26.42 -0.19
C SER A 15 20.46 -26.63 -0.44
N SER A 16 20.08 -27.60 -1.27
CA SER A 16 18.68 -27.98 -1.48
C SER A 16 18.18 -28.77 -0.27
N ILE A 17 17.94 -28.06 0.82
CA ILE A 17 17.28 -28.61 2.01
C ILE A 17 15.85 -28.94 1.57
N ALA A 18 15.58 -30.23 1.39
CA ALA A 18 14.23 -30.74 1.29
C ALA A 18 13.48 -30.32 2.55
N SER A 19 12.47 -29.45 2.40
CA SER A 19 11.56 -29.15 3.48
C SER A 19 10.69 -30.40 3.69
N GLU A 20 11.12 -31.31 4.56
CA GLU A 20 10.30 -32.42 5.05
C GLU A 20 9.06 -31.82 5.72
N ALA A 21 7.92 -31.97 5.06
CA ALA A 21 6.63 -31.77 5.69
C ALA A 21 6.51 -32.79 6.84
N ARG A 22 6.49 -32.31 8.09
CA ARG A 22 6.23 -33.17 9.25
C ARG A 22 4.94 -33.96 9.01
N PRO A 23 4.95 -35.31 9.12
CA PRO A 23 3.71 -36.04 9.18
C PRO A 23 3.01 -35.65 10.47
N TYR A 24 1.80 -35.14 10.35
CA TYR A 24 0.96 -34.80 11.50
C TYR A 24 0.59 -36.13 12.20
N ARG A 25 1.38 -36.53 13.19
CA ARG A 25 1.04 -37.63 14.09
C ARG A 25 -0.10 -37.14 14.97
N ILE A 26 -1.31 -37.61 14.71
CA ILE A 26 -2.45 -37.39 15.61
C ILE A 26 -2.22 -38.29 16.83
N ILE A 27 -1.61 -37.74 17.88
CA ILE A 27 -1.71 -38.32 19.22
C ILE A 27 -3.13 -37.99 19.68
N ARG A 28 -4.01 -39.00 19.69
CA ARG A 28 -5.32 -38.91 20.35
C ARG A 28 -5.06 -38.73 21.85
N ALA A 29 -5.22 -37.51 22.35
CA ALA A 29 -5.43 -37.29 23.78
C ALA A 29 -6.79 -37.90 24.15
N THR A 30 -6.80 -38.77 25.15
CA THR A 30 -7.92 -39.65 25.47
C THR A 30 -9.12 -38.96 26.14
N GLU A 31 -9.17 -37.62 26.20
CA GLU A 31 -10.29 -36.90 26.84
C GLU A 31 -10.57 -35.54 26.18
N CYS A 32 -11.09 -35.57 24.95
CA CYS A 32 -11.84 -34.44 24.40
C CYS A 32 -13.06 -34.95 23.63
N ASN A 33 -14.22 -34.97 24.31
CA ASN A 33 -15.52 -35.31 23.76
C ASN A 33 -16.09 -34.17 22.88
N VAL A 34 -15.38 -33.79 21.81
CA VAL A 34 -15.96 -32.92 20.78
C VAL A 34 -16.02 -33.71 19.47
N VAL A 35 -17.17 -34.32 19.24
CA VAL A 35 -17.53 -34.82 17.91
C VAL A 35 -17.95 -33.60 17.09
N MET A 36 -17.04 -33.10 16.26
CA MET A 36 -17.42 -32.17 15.19
C MET A 36 -18.07 -32.99 14.06
N PRO A 37 -19.34 -32.74 13.70
CA PRO A 37 -19.96 -33.45 12.58
C PRO A 37 -19.27 -33.03 11.29
N CYS A 38 -18.73 -34.02 10.58
CA CYS A 38 -18.29 -33.86 9.20
C CYS A 38 -19.53 -33.73 8.32
N ASP A 39 -19.88 -32.51 7.92
CA ASP A 39 -20.84 -32.32 6.83
C ASP A 39 -20.07 -32.02 5.53
N PHE A 40 -19.87 -33.07 4.74
CA PHE A 40 -19.33 -33.04 3.39
C PHE A 40 -20.43 -32.67 2.41
N SER A 41 -20.82 -31.40 2.38
CA SER A 41 -21.68 -30.86 1.33
C SER A 41 -21.05 -29.61 0.73
N ASN A 42 -20.01 -29.83 -0.07
CA ASN A 42 -19.83 -29.22 -1.39
C ASN A 42 -18.47 -29.66 -1.94
N ALA A 43 -18.53 -30.59 -2.89
CA ALA A 43 -17.41 -31.02 -3.69
C ALA A 43 -16.73 -29.82 -4.37
N GLN A 44 -15.41 -29.88 -4.41
CA GLN A 44 -14.54 -28.96 -5.16
C GLN A 44 -14.97 -28.91 -6.62
N THR A 45 -15.25 -27.72 -7.15
CA THR A 45 -15.17 -27.47 -8.58
C THR A 45 -13.77 -26.94 -8.94
N PRO A 46 -13.28 -27.19 -10.18
CA PRO A 46 -11.92 -26.88 -10.58
C PRO A 46 -11.60 -25.38 -10.50
N ARG A 47 -10.33 -25.14 -10.18
CA ARG A 47 -9.65 -23.85 -10.01
C ARG A 47 -9.88 -22.89 -11.18
N GLU A 48 -10.88 -22.03 -11.06
CA GLU A 48 -10.99 -20.82 -11.89
C GLU A 48 -10.35 -19.63 -11.17
N HIS A 49 -9.68 -18.79 -11.96
CA HIS A 49 -8.86 -17.68 -11.50
C HIS A 49 -9.75 -16.53 -10.98
N VAL A 50 -10.29 -16.68 -9.76
CA VAL A 50 -11.19 -15.67 -9.16
C VAL A 50 -10.40 -14.42 -8.79
N SER A 51 -10.65 -13.39 -9.57
CA SER A 51 -10.16 -12.02 -9.43
C SER A 51 -10.32 -11.50 -7.99
N ARG A 52 -9.29 -10.81 -7.47
CA ARG A 52 -9.20 -10.25 -6.10
C ARG A 52 -10.35 -9.31 -5.68
N TYR A 53 -11.24 -8.97 -6.61
CA TYR A 53 -12.42 -8.15 -6.36
C TYR A 53 -13.45 -8.81 -5.41
N SER A 54 -13.58 -10.14 -5.40
CA SER A 54 -14.61 -10.82 -4.59
C SER A 54 -14.32 -10.82 -3.08
N LEU A 55 -13.05 -10.75 -2.67
CA LEU A 55 -12.66 -10.68 -1.26
C LEU A 55 -12.99 -9.33 -0.60
N GLN A 56 -13.12 -8.25 -1.39
CA GLN A 56 -13.59 -6.95 -0.87
C GLN A 56 -15.10 -6.93 -0.63
N ALA A 57 -15.88 -7.70 -1.40
CA ALA A 57 -17.33 -7.75 -1.26
C ALA A 57 -17.79 -8.59 -0.04
N TYR A 58 -16.98 -9.52 0.46
CA TYR A 58 -17.33 -10.29 1.66
C TYR A 58 -17.06 -9.54 2.97
N ARG A 59 -16.14 -8.57 2.98
CA ARG A 59 -15.77 -7.82 4.19
C ARG A 59 -16.76 -6.71 4.54
N SER A 60 -17.74 -6.42 3.69
CA SER A 60 -18.73 -5.35 3.88
C SER A 60 -20.02 -5.78 4.57
N LYS A 61 -20.13 -7.03 5.07
CA LYS A 61 -21.41 -7.55 5.62
C LYS A 61 -21.43 -7.98 7.10
N GLN A 62 -20.44 -7.66 7.92
CA GLN A 62 -20.55 -7.91 9.36
C GLN A 62 -19.95 -6.78 10.18
N LEU A 63 -20.84 -5.98 10.79
CA LEU A 63 -20.74 -5.45 12.16
C LEU A 63 -22.01 -4.61 12.43
N THR A 64 -23.16 -5.28 12.55
CA THR A 64 -24.28 -4.77 13.35
C THR A 64 -24.12 -5.33 14.75
N ALA A 65 -23.50 -4.55 15.62
CA ALA A 65 -23.56 -4.70 17.06
C ALA A 65 -23.89 -3.33 17.63
N GLU A 66 -25.07 -3.21 18.24
CA GLU A 66 -25.55 -2.02 18.91
C GLU A 66 -24.72 -1.76 20.17
N SER A 67 -24.10 -0.58 20.26
CA SER A 67 -23.85 0.11 21.54
C SER A 67 -23.56 1.58 21.26
N GLY A 68 -24.31 2.47 21.91
CA GLY A 68 -24.37 3.90 21.63
C GLY A 68 -23.04 4.64 21.73
N ALA A 69 -22.55 5.09 20.58
CA ALA A 69 -21.83 6.34 20.41
C ALA A 69 -22.03 6.74 18.95
N ALA A 70 -22.48 7.97 18.69
CA ALA A 70 -22.63 8.50 17.34
C ALA A 70 -21.25 8.69 16.70
N ALA A 71 -20.61 7.59 16.31
CA ALA A 71 -19.50 7.61 15.38
C ALA A 71 -20.12 7.85 14.00
N THR A 72 -19.98 9.08 13.50
CA THR A 72 -20.20 9.38 12.09
C THR A 72 -19.28 8.47 11.29
N VAL A 73 -19.79 7.33 10.85
CA VAL A 73 -19.10 6.49 9.87
C VAL A 73 -19.14 7.27 8.57
N VAL A 74 -18.13 8.10 8.35
CA VAL A 74 -17.89 8.71 7.05
C VAL A 74 -17.50 7.56 6.14
N THR A 75 -18.47 7.06 5.38
CA THR A 75 -18.25 6.14 4.27
C THR A 75 -17.51 6.93 3.18
N VAL A 76 -16.20 7.14 3.38
CA VAL A 76 -15.35 7.67 2.32
C VAL A 76 -15.30 6.55 1.28
N SER A 77 -15.99 6.72 0.15
CA SER A 77 -15.71 5.98 -1.09
C SER A 77 -14.28 6.31 -1.50
N GLY A 78 -13.33 5.68 -0.81
CA GLY A 78 -12.07 6.30 -0.39
C GLY A 78 -10.91 6.08 -1.33
N ASP A 79 -11.19 5.67 -2.55
CA ASP A 79 -10.18 5.39 -3.55
C ASP A 79 -10.76 5.60 -4.95
N ARG A 80 -10.32 6.67 -5.60
CA ARG A 80 -10.69 6.97 -6.98
C ARG A 80 -9.44 7.19 -7.82
N ILE A 81 -9.36 6.54 -8.97
CA ILE A 81 -8.34 6.87 -9.97
C ILE A 81 -8.79 8.15 -10.67
N VAL A 82 -7.94 9.17 -10.65
CA VAL A 82 -8.21 10.48 -11.27
C VAL A 82 -7.39 10.72 -12.53
N GLY A 83 -6.46 9.82 -12.85
CA GLY A 83 -5.70 9.90 -14.10
C GLY A 83 -4.50 8.96 -14.14
N GLY A 84 -3.72 9.09 -15.21
CA GLY A 84 -2.45 8.38 -15.40
C GLY A 84 -1.24 9.32 -15.29
N ARG A 85 -0.15 8.94 -15.96
CA ARG A 85 1.05 9.76 -16.10
C ARG A 85 0.76 10.99 -16.99
N PRO A 86 0.96 12.22 -16.49
CA PRO A 86 0.81 13.42 -17.32
C PRO A 86 1.88 13.49 -18.42
N ALA A 87 1.55 14.16 -19.53
CA ALA A 87 2.51 14.44 -20.58
C ALA A 87 3.68 15.29 -20.04
N GLY A 88 4.91 14.97 -20.45
CA GLY A 88 6.13 15.64 -19.96
C GLY A 88 6.65 15.14 -18.60
N CYS A 89 5.89 14.32 -17.86
CA CYS A 89 6.38 13.72 -16.62
C CYS A 89 7.20 12.44 -16.85
N PRO A 90 8.21 12.14 -15.99
CA PRO A 90 8.97 10.89 -16.02
C PRO A 90 8.09 9.67 -15.69
N SER A 91 8.59 8.44 -15.87
CA SER A 91 7.86 7.23 -15.49
C SER A 91 7.56 7.13 -13.99
N ALA A 92 8.48 7.62 -13.15
CA ALA A 92 8.26 7.82 -11.72
C ALA A 92 7.75 9.25 -11.46
N PHE A 93 6.44 9.47 -11.64
CA PHE A 93 5.85 10.81 -11.69
C PHE A 93 5.19 11.30 -10.39
N CYS A 94 5.54 10.75 -9.22
CA CYS A 94 4.97 11.21 -7.95
C CYS A 94 5.28 12.70 -7.69
N GLY A 95 6.54 13.10 -7.87
CA GLY A 95 6.96 14.49 -7.75
C GLY A 95 6.39 15.40 -8.84
N CYS A 96 6.41 14.96 -10.10
CA CYS A 96 5.87 15.73 -11.22
C CYS A 96 4.35 15.97 -11.11
N GLY A 97 3.60 14.94 -10.71
CA GLY A 97 2.16 15.06 -10.47
C GLY A 97 1.85 15.99 -9.29
N ALA A 98 2.64 15.91 -8.21
CA ALA A 98 2.51 16.82 -7.08
C ALA A 98 2.82 18.29 -7.49
N SER A 99 3.84 18.52 -8.32
CA SER A 99 4.16 19.88 -8.78
C SER A 99 3.05 20.46 -9.65
N LEU A 100 2.48 19.66 -10.54
CA LEU A 100 1.30 20.05 -11.33
C LEU A 100 0.11 20.39 -10.44
N ARG A 101 -0.16 19.58 -9.41
CA ARG A 101 -1.28 19.78 -8.50
C ARG A 101 -1.14 21.04 -7.64
N VAL A 102 0.07 21.36 -7.19
CA VAL A 102 0.36 22.48 -6.28
C VAL A 102 0.64 23.79 -7.01
N PHE A 103 1.46 23.73 -8.07
CA PHE A 103 1.98 24.91 -8.78
C PHE A 103 1.35 25.12 -10.16
N GLY A 104 0.56 24.17 -10.66
CA GLY A 104 -0.01 24.22 -12.01
C GLY A 104 1.00 23.99 -13.14
N ARG A 105 2.25 23.61 -12.81
CA ARG A 105 3.32 23.40 -13.80
C ARG A 105 4.28 22.30 -13.38
N ILE A 106 5.00 21.75 -14.36
CA ILE A 106 6.10 20.82 -14.10
C ILE A 106 7.28 21.64 -13.56
N VAL A 107 7.82 21.22 -12.42
CA VAL A 107 9.05 21.77 -11.83
C VAL A 107 10.07 20.63 -11.82
N PRO A 108 10.98 20.54 -12.79
CA PRO A 108 11.87 19.39 -12.96
C PRO A 108 12.68 19.04 -11.71
N GLU A 109 13.10 20.03 -10.95
CA GLU A 109 13.85 19.88 -9.70
C GLU A 109 13.04 19.15 -8.63
N LEU A 110 11.71 19.18 -8.71
CA LEU A 110 10.80 18.51 -7.79
C LEU A 110 10.30 17.17 -8.31
N ASN A 111 10.75 16.70 -9.46
CA ASN A 111 10.43 15.35 -9.92
C ASN A 111 10.96 14.29 -8.96
N LEU A 112 12.13 14.54 -8.35
CA LEU A 112 12.69 13.69 -7.32
C LEU A 112 12.03 13.98 -5.96
N ALA A 113 11.35 12.98 -5.39
CA ALA A 113 10.64 13.11 -4.11
C ALA A 113 11.52 13.63 -2.95
N ALA A 114 12.81 13.30 -2.95
CA ALA A 114 13.74 13.77 -1.91
C ALA A 114 13.91 15.30 -1.90
N ASN A 115 13.79 15.96 -3.05
CA ASN A 115 13.98 17.42 -3.15
C ASN A 115 12.84 18.21 -2.50
N TRP A 116 11.66 17.59 -2.33
CA TRP A 116 10.56 18.20 -1.58
C TRP A 116 10.90 18.41 -0.09
N LEU A 117 11.84 17.64 0.46
CA LEU A 117 12.27 17.78 1.85
C LEU A 117 13.07 19.07 2.13
N ARG A 118 13.40 19.85 1.08
CA ARG A 118 14.05 21.17 1.18
C ARG A 118 13.06 22.28 1.55
N PHE A 119 11.76 22.05 1.35
CA PHE A 119 10.74 22.96 1.83
C PHE A 119 10.65 22.93 3.36
N PRO A 120 10.29 24.04 4.01
CA PRO A 120 10.17 24.09 5.45
C PRO A 120 9.06 23.15 5.93
N ARG A 121 9.35 22.47 7.06
CA ARG A 121 8.39 21.57 7.70
C ARG A 121 7.22 22.36 8.28
N THR A 122 6.03 21.78 8.25
CA THR A 122 4.81 22.43 8.73
C THR A 122 3.82 21.41 9.28
N ALA A 123 2.74 21.89 9.91
CA ALA A 123 1.62 21.07 10.32
C ALA A 123 0.80 20.58 9.11
N PRO A 124 0.17 19.38 9.19
CA PRO A 124 -0.74 18.90 8.15
C PRO A 124 -1.89 19.88 7.88
N ALA A 125 -2.03 20.31 6.62
CA ALA A 125 -3.11 21.17 6.16
C ALA A 125 -3.41 20.92 4.67
N PRO A 126 -4.61 21.26 4.17
CA PRO A 126 -4.92 21.19 2.75
C PRO A 126 -3.90 21.96 1.90
N GLY A 127 -3.44 21.32 0.81
CA GLY A 127 -2.42 21.86 -0.09
C GLY A 127 -0.99 21.77 0.42
N MET A 128 -0.75 21.20 1.61
CA MET A 128 0.59 20.79 2.04
C MET A 128 0.99 19.48 1.39
N VAL A 129 2.27 19.16 1.46
CA VAL A 129 2.83 17.98 0.80
C VAL A 129 3.43 17.05 1.83
N ALA A 130 3.04 15.78 1.76
CA ALA A 130 3.67 14.71 2.52
C ALA A 130 4.79 14.11 1.68
N ALA A 131 6.04 14.30 2.12
CA ALA A 131 7.22 13.86 1.39
C ALA A 131 8.08 12.91 2.22
N ARG A 132 8.69 11.95 1.54
CA ARG A 132 9.80 11.14 2.04
C ARG A 132 10.73 10.79 0.90
N ARG A 133 11.87 10.16 1.20
CA ARG A 133 12.74 9.61 0.16
C ARG A 133 11.94 8.57 -0.65
N GLY A 134 11.79 8.82 -1.95
CA GLY A 134 11.14 7.92 -2.90
C GLY A 134 9.64 8.10 -3.13
N HIS A 135 8.91 8.88 -2.31
CA HIS A 135 7.49 9.12 -2.55
C HIS A 135 7.00 10.46 -2.02
N VAL A 136 6.04 11.06 -2.72
CA VAL A 136 5.44 12.34 -2.36
C VAL A 136 3.99 12.41 -2.82
N PHE A 137 3.12 13.00 -2.01
CA PHE A 137 1.70 13.24 -2.35
C PHE A 137 1.17 14.53 -1.71
N VAL A 138 0.09 15.07 -2.27
CA VAL A 138 -0.53 16.33 -1.80
C VAL A 138 -1.70 16.03 -0.88
N LEU A 139 -1.80 16.77 0.22
CA LEU A 139 -2.90 16.66 1.18
C LEU A 139 -4.12 17.46 0.70
N GLU A 140 -5.28 16.83 0.63
CA GLU A 140 -6.51 17.45 0.13
C GLU A 140 -7.49 17.73 1.26
N GLN A 141 -7.77 16.73 2.09
CA GLN A 141 -8.74 16.85 3.19
C GLN A 141 -8.33 15.97 4.37
N SER A 142 -8.47 16.48 5.59
CA SER A 142 -8.27 15.68 6.80
C SER A 142 -9.40 14.67 6.97
N LEU A 143 -9.06 13.42 7.26
CA LEU A 143 -10.01 12.35 7.58
C LEU A 143 -9.98 12.00 9.09
N GLY A 144 -9.20 12.74 9.88
CA GLY A 144 -8.99 12.50 11.31
C GLY A 144 -7.68 11.78 11.62
N GLY A 145 -7.05 12.17 12.73
CA GLY A 145 -5.75 11.63 13.17
C GLY A 145 -4.67 11.77 12.10
N ASP A 146 -3.96 10.67 11.84
CA ASP A 146 -2.90 10.61 10.81
C ASP A 146 -3.44 10.35 9.40
N MET A 147 -4.75 10.26 9.19
CA MET A 147 -5.35 9.89 7.91
C MET A 147 -5.82 11.10 7.12
N TRP A 148 -5.43 11.17 5.85
CA TRP A 148 -5.73 12.26 4.95
C TRP A 148 -6.19 11.75 3.59
N MET A 149 -7.18 12.39 3.01
CA MET A 149 -7.44 12.27 1.59
C MET A 149 -6.27 12.88 0.85
N ALA A 150 -5.58 12.08 0.03
CA ALA A 150 -4.35 12.44 -0.64
C ALA A 150 -4.51 12.37 -2.15
N TYR A 151 -4.05 13.41 -2.85
CA TYR A 151 -3.74 13.33 -4.28
C TYR A 151 -2.37 12.67 -4.43
N ASP A 152 -2.38 11.39 -4.83
CA ASP A 152 -1.23 10.51 -4.84
C ASP A 152 -0.91 10.07 -6.29
N ALA A 153 -0.02 10.83 -6.93
CA ALA A 153 0.46 10.57 -8.28
C ALA A 153 1.48 9.44 -8.31
N ASN A 154 1.44 8.61 -9.36
CA ASN A 154 2.25 7.41 -9.50
C ASN A 154 2.10 6.44 -8.31
N SER A 155 0.88 6.36 -7.79
CA SER A 155 0.45 5.34 -6.83
C SER A 155 -0.02 4.09 -7.59
N GLY A 156 -0.40 3.04 -6.84
CA GLY A 156 -0.57 1.66 -7.33
C GLY A 156 -0.97 1.51 -8.80
N GLY A 157 -0.18 0.74 -9.55
CA GLY A 157 -0.39 0.52 -10.99
C GLY A 157 0.03 1.69 -11.88
N HIS A 158 0.92 2.59 -11.44
CA HIS A 158 1.35 3.79 -12.18
C HIS A 158 0.18 4.73 -12.53
N THR A 159 -0.74 4.90 -11.58
CA THR A 159 -1.90 5.78 -11.72
C THR A 159 -1.83 6.93 -10.73
N THR A 160 -2.65 7.95 -10.98
CA THR A 160 -2.91 9.02 -10.03
C THR A 160 -4.21 8.71 -9.32
N ARG A 161 -4.17 8.64 -7.98
CA ARG A 161 -5.33 8.30 -7.15
C ARG A 161 -5.63 9.39 -6.15
N MET A 162 -6.90 9.56 -5.84
CA MET A 162 -7.35 10.28 -4.65
C MET A 162 -7.81 9.23 -3.66
N HIS A 163 -7.05 9.06 -2.57
CA HIS A 163 -7.35 8.02 -1.60
C HIS A 163 -6.91 8.36 -0.18
N ALA A 164 -7.47 7.64 0.80
CA ALA A 164 -7.09 7.79 2.19
C ALA A 164 -5.66 7.29 2.44
N ARG A 165 -4.81 8.16 2.98
CA ARG A 165 -3.40 7.90 3.25
C ARG A 165 -2.99 8.29 4.65
N SER A 166 -2.20 7.42 5.27
CA SER A 166 -1.55 7.72 6.53
C SER A 166 -0.33 8.61 6.30
N LEU A 167 -0.16 9.62 7.16
CA LEU A 167 1.02 10.49 7.19
C LEU A 167 2.23 9.84 7.87
N ARG A 168 2.08 8.64 8.45
CA ARG A 168 3.17 7.96 9.17
C ARG A 168 4.38 7.72 8.26
N GLY A 169 5.55 8.17 8.72
CA GLY A 169 6.80 8.09 7.97
C GLY A 169 6.95 9.11 6.86
N TYR A 170 6.09 10.13 6.80
CA TYR A 170 6.23 11.29 5.92
C TYR A 170 6.56 12.54 6.72
N THR A 171 7.36 13.42 6.11
CA THR A 171 7.56 14.79 6.57
C THR A 171 6.57 15.67 5.84
N ILE A 172 5.81 16.47 6.58
CA ILE A 172 4.89 17.44 5.98
C ILE A 172 5.65 18.74 5.73
N VAL A 173 5.59 19.22 4.50
CA VAL A 173 6.30 20.42 4.06
C VAL A 173 5.34 21.45 3.46
N ASN A 174 5.71 22.73 3.55
CA ASN A 174 4.99 23.82 2.93
C ASN A 174 5.62 24.16 1.56
N PRO A 175 5.02 23.72 0.44
CA PRO A 175 5.59 23.95 -0.89
C PRO A 175 5.45 25.40 -1.39
N ARG A 176 4.69 26.26 -0.68
CA ARG A 176 4.51 27.67 -1.04
C ARG A 176 5.44 28.60 -0.29
N ALA A 177 6.16 28.09 0.71
CA ALA A 177 7.23 28.82 1.36
C ALA A 177 8.54 28.69 0.56
N SER A 178 9.47 29.62 0.78
CA SER A 178 10.81 29.53 0.18
C SER A 178 11.53 28.26 0.64
N MET A 179 12.18 27.56 -0.29
CA MET A 179 13.05 26.43 0.03
C MET A 179 14.24 26.90 0.87
N SER A 180 14.67 26.05 1.80
CA SER A 180 15.88 26.21 2.61
C SER A 180 17.03 25.36 2.08
#